data_AF-A0A534PI05-F1
#
_entry.id   AF-A0A534PI05-F1
#
_cell.length_a   1.000
_cell.length_b   1.000
_cell.length_c   1.000
_cell.angle_alpha   90.00
_cell.angle_beta   90.00
_cell.angle_gamma   90.00
#
_symmetry.space_group_name_H-M   'P 1'
#
loop_
_entity.id
_entity.type
_entity.pdbx_description
1 polymer ?
#
loop_
_entity_poly.entity_id
_entity_poly.type
_entity_poly.pdbx_seq_one_letter_code
_entity_poly.pdbx_strand_id
1 'polypeptide(L)'
;MAEARFEKLDHSDLANAIRTEQDKAKAPKAAPAGIPGLDVAEHLLGRIRASRASVEALDAEAQVGVSRIDERLKDSIRAQLAGEIRKGAADTSDSALKAMRADLEDLRDLKAIHYEPEVLRRRARFHTDPVQDATVRTAHLARLAAVPDRALVGFAEDAYWSNNLALGVLVLEQIDARPNADLEVRAAVQQKVHAIAVPGATKARRLLEEAEDAYRDAEDRVRILRGGRPSGMRQIKAGLNQLQRERSA
;
A
#
# COMPACT_ATOMS: atom_id res chain seq x y z
N MET A 1 41.66 7.49 39.58
CA MET A 1 40.59 7.95 38.68
C MET A 1 40.49 6.93 37.57
N ALA A 2 39.35 6.23 37.46
CA ALA A 2 39.15 5.22 36.43
C ALA A 2 38.18 5.80 35.39
N GLU A 3 38.70 6.09 34.19
CA GLU A 3 37.89 6.47 33.04
C GLU A 3 37.08 5.25 32.58
N ALA A 4 35.76 5.32 32.75
CA ALA A 4 34.85 4.36 32.13
C ALA A 4 34.87 4.61 30.61
N ARG A 5 35.63 3.77 29.89
CA ARG A 5 35.55 3.68 28.43
C ARG A 5 34.16 3.15 28.06
N PHE A 6 33.26 4.05 27.69
CA PHE A 6 32.03 3.67 27.00
C PHE A 6 32.38 3.34 25.55
N GLU A 7 32.21 2.07 25.17
CA GLU A 7 32.07 1.69 23.77
C GLU A 7 30.87 2.44 23.21
N LYS A 8 31.13 3.39 22.30
CA LYS A 8 30.09 3.97 21.46
C LYS A 8 29.47 2.81 20.69
N LEU A 9 28.17 2.57 20.90
CA LEU A 9 27.39 1.68 20.05
C LEU A 9 27.50 2.22 18.62
N ASP A 10 28.25 1.51 17.79
CA ASP A 10 28.49 1.88 16.41
C ASP A 10 27.25 1.53 15.58
N HIS A 11 26.36 2.51 15.40
CA HIS A 11 25.17 2.36 14.56
C HIS A 11 25.50 2.27 13.05
N SER A 12 26.78 2.41 12.66
CA SER A 12 27.17 2.36 11.26
C SER A 12 27.06 0.96 10.66
N ASP A 13 27.25 -0.10 11.45
CA ASP A 13 27.14 -1.48 10.95
C ASP A 13 25.70 -1.86 10.60
N LEU A 14 24.72 -1.43 11.40
CA LEU A 14 23.31 -1.64 11.11
C LEU A 14 22.86 -0.76 9.92
N ALA A 15 23.31 0.50 9.86
CA ALA A 15 23.04 1.40 8.74
C ALA A 15 23.64 0.87 7.42
N ASN A 16 24.82 0.26 7.48
CA ASN A 16 25.46 -0.39 6.34
C ASN A 16 24.74 -1.69 5.95
N ALA A 17 24.26 -2.50 6.91
CA ALA A 17 23.44 -3.67 6.61
C ALA A 17 22.13 -3.30 5.91
N ILE A 18 21.46 -2.23 6.35
CA ILE A 18 20.23 -1.71 5.74
C ILE A 18 20.48 -1.19 4.31
N ARG A 19 21.56 -0.44 4.08
CA ARG A 19 21.96 -0.02 2.72
C ARG A 19 22.27 -1.21 1.82
N THR A 20 22.99 -2.20 2.35
CA THR A 20 23.42 -3.37 1.57
C THR A 20 22.23 -4.27 1.19
N GLU A 21 21.18 -4.34 2.01
CA GLU A 21 19.94 -5.04 1.65
C GLU A 21 19.10 -4.25 0.64
N GLN A 22 19.05 -2.92 0.75
CA GLN A 22 18.40 -2.05 -0.24
C GLN A 22 19.07 -2.15 -1.62
N ASP A 23 20.40 -2.23 -1.67
CA ASP A 23 21.19 -2.32 -2.92
C ASP A 23 21.20 -3.73 -3.53
N LYS A 24 20.90 -4.79 -2.75
CA LYS A 24 20.87 -6.19 -3.22
C LYS A 24 19.52 -6.63 -3.81
N ALA A 25 18.50 -5.78 -3.80
CA ALA A 25 17.21 -6.06 -4.41
C ALA A 25 17.31 -6.01 -5.96
N LYS A 26 17.89 -7.05 -6.55
CA LYS A 26 17.82 -7.32 -8.00
C LYS A 26 16.35 -7.34 -8.42
N ALA A 27 16.05 -6.60 -9.50
CA ALA A 27 14.75 -6.57 -10.14
C ALA A 27 14.20 -8.01 -10.30
N PRO A 28 12.94 -8.26 -9.90
CA PRO A 28 12.38 -9.61 -9.97
C PRO A 28 12.37 -10.10 -11.43
N LYS A 29 12.92 -11.30 -11.63
CA LYS A 29 12.78 -12.06 -12.88
C LYS A 29 11.28 -12.23 -13.18
N ALA A 30 10.89 -11.89 -14.40
CA ALA A 30 9.52 -11.90 -14.91
C ALA A 30 8.69 -13.07 -14.35
N ALA A 31 7.70 -12.72 -13.53
CA ALA A 31 6.73 -13.64 -12.95
C ALA A 31 5.53 -13.82 -13.92
N PRO A 32 4.83 -14.96 -13.85
CA PRO A 32 3.90 -15.44 -14.87
C PRO A 32 2.66 -14.53 -14.98
N ALA A 33 2.07 -14.48 -16.18
CA ALA A 33 0.87 -13.73 -16.59
C ALA A 33 -0.02 -13.20 -15.45
N GLY A 34 0.46 -12.16 -14.77
CA GLY A 34 -0.20 -11.44 -13.69
C GLY A 34 -0.66 -10.09 -14.20
N ILE A 35 -1.53 -9.42 -13.44
CA ILE A 35 -1.95 -8.06 -13.78
C ILE A 35 -0.69 -7.17 -13.83
N PRO A 36 -0.35 -6.54 -14.96
CA PRO A 36 0.93 -5.84 -15.12
C PRO A 36 1.16 -4.79 -14.02
N GLY A 37 2.30 -4.87 -13.32
CA GLY A 37 2.70 -3.93 -12.25
C GLY A 37 2.30 -4.35 -10.84
N LEU A 38 1.63 -5.49 -10.65
CA LEU A 38 1.13 -5.91 -9.33
C LEU A 38 2.27 -6.48 -8.49
N ASP A 39 3.19 -7.17 -9.17
CA ASP A 39 4.49 -7.58 -8.67
C ASP A 39 5.32 -6.38 -8.20
N VAL A 40 5.30 -5.28 -8.96
CA VAL A 40 5.97 -4.02 -8.59
C VAL A 40 5.31 -3.42 -7.34
N ALA A 41 3.97 -3.37 -7.29
CA ALA A 41 3.24 -2.88 -6.11
C ALA A 41 3.51 -3.72 -4.85
N GLU A 42 3.50 -5.05 -4.97
CA GLU A 42 3.83 -5.97 -3.88
C GLU A 42 5.30 -5.82 -3.44
N HIS A 43 6.21 -5.62 -4.38
CA HIS A 43 7.63 -5.36 -4.11
C HIS A 43 7.83 -4.05 -3.33
N LEU A 44 7.19 -2.96 -3.75
CA LEU A 44 7.22 -1.68 -3.05
C LEU A 44 6.67 -1.80 -1.62
N LEU A 45 5.53 -2.50 -1.45
CA LEU A 45 5.00 -2.79 -0.11
C LEU A 45 6.01 -3.60 0.74
N GLY A 46 6.72 -4.56 0.14
CA GLY A 46 7.79 -5.31 0.78
C GLY A 46 8.92 -4.39 1.29
N ARG A 47 9.38 -3.44 0.46
CA ARG A 47 10.40 -2.45 0.84
C ARG A 47 9.94 -1.50 1.95
N ILE A 48 8.68 -1.07 1.91
CA ILE A 48 8.07 -0.26 2.97
C ILE A 48 8.00 -1.04 4.28
N ARG A 49 7.60 -2.32 4.25
CA ARG A 49 7.58 -3.19 5.44
C ARG A 49 8.96 -3.41 6.03
N ALA A 50 9.97 -3.64 5.18
CA ALA A 50 11.37 -3.79 5.62
C ALA A 50 11.86 -2.50 6.31
N SER A 51 11.64 -1.35 5.68
CA SER A 51 12.04 -0.05 6.23
C SER A 51 11.32 0.26 7.56
N ARG A 52 10.02 -0.07 7.66
CA ARG A 52 9.27 0.00 8.92
C ARG A 52 9.90 -0.88 10.00
N ALA A 53 10.28 -2.11 9.67
CA ALA A 53 10.93 -3.03 10.62
C ALA A 53 12.26 -2.46 11.12
N SER A 54 13.05 -1.80 10.25
CA SER A 54 14.28 -1.11 10.67
C SER A 54 14.00 0.03 11.66
N VAL A 55 12.97 0.86 11.41
CA VAL A 55 12.57 1.93 12.36
C VAL A 55 12.11 1.33 13.70
N GLU A 56 11.37 0.24 13.67
CA GLU A 56 10.94 -0.48 14.89
C GLU A 56 12.12 -1.08 15.66
N ALA A 57 13.11 -1.64 14.98
CA ALA A 57 14.34 -2.15 15.59
C ALA A 57 15.13 -1.02 16.27
N LEU A 58 15.31 0.12 15.60
CA LEU A 58 16.00 1.29 16.15
C LEU A 58 15.28 1.87 17.38
N ASP A 59 13.94 1.90 17.36
CA ASP A 59 13.13 2.30 18.53
C ASP A 59 13.32 1.34 19.71
N ALA A 60 13.35 0.03 19.45
CA ALA A 60 13.61 -0.99 20.48
C ALA A 60 15.03 -0.89 21.05
N GLU A 61 16.04 -0.73 20.19
CA GLU A 61 17.43 -0.52 20.60
C GLU A 61 17.59 0.74 21.45
N ALA A 62 16.94 1.84 21.08
CA ALA A 62 16.94 3.07 21.86
C ALA A 62 16.30 2.86 23.24
N GLN A 63 15.21 2.10 23.35
CA GLN A 63 14.59 1.78 24.64
C GLN A 63 15.51 0.95 25.54
N VAL A 64 16.19 -0.05 24.97
CA VAL A 64 17.20 -0.84 25.70
C VAL A 64 18.40 0.01 26.10
N GLY A 65 18.86 0.91 25.23
CA GLY A 65 19.94 1.84 25.54
C GLY A 65 19.59 2.75 26.70
N VAL A 66 18.36 3.28 26.72
CA VAL A 66 17.85 4.13 27.81
C VAL A 66 17.75 3.35 29.13
N SER A 67 17.31 2.09 29.11
CA SER A 67 17.20 1.28 30.34
C SER A 67 18.55 0.85 30.92
N ARG A 68 19.62 0.91 30.12
CA ARG A 68 21.00 0.62 30.56
C ARG A 68 21.73 1.83 31.17
N ILE A 69 21.12 3.02 31.16
CA ILE A 69 21.70 4.21 31.79
C ILE A 69 21.83 3.98 33.30
N ASP A 70 23.02 4.22 33.86
CA ASP A 70 23.30 4.04 35.28
C ASP A 70 22.32 4.84 36.16
N GLU A 71 21.59 4.13 37.02
CA GLU A 71 20.60 4.69 37.94
C GLU A 71 21.22 5.60 39.02
N ARG A 72 22.53 5.48 39.27
CA ARG A 72 23.26 6.29 40.25
C ARG A 72 23.54 7.72 39.76
N LEU A 73 23.31 8.00 38.48
CA LEU A 73 23.47 9.33 37.91
C LEU A 73 22.35 10.28 38.33
N LYS A 74 22.66 11.57 38.39
CA LYS A 74 21.64 12.63 38.59
C LYS A 74 20.59 12.57 37.48
N ASP A 75 19.34 12.83 37.85
CA ASP A 75 18.18 12.79 36.93
C ASP A 75 18.38 13.65 35.67
N SER A 76 19.01 14.82 35.80
CA SER A 76 19.31 15.69 34.67
C SER A 76 20.28 15.06 33.67
N ILE A 77 21.30 14.33 34.16
CA ILE A 77 22.27 13.62 33.33
C ILE A 77 21.59 12.41 32.67
N ARG A 78 20.76 11.68 33.41
CA ARG A 78 19.99 10.55 32.86
C ARG A 78 19.05 11.01 31.75
N ALA A 79 18.36 12.13 31.95
CA ALA A 79 17.47 12.72 30.95
C ALA A 79 18.23 13.17 29.69
N GLN A 80 19.41 13.77 29.87
CA GLN A 80 20.27 14.19 28.76
C GLN A 80 20.76 12.98 27.95
N LEU A 81 21.33 11.97 28.60
CA LEU A 81 21.82 10.75 27.94
C LEU A 81 20.70 10.00 27.22
N ALA A 82 19.51 9.90 27.84
CA ALA A 82 18.35 9.31 27.20
C ALA A 82 17.90 10.11 25.96
N GLY A 83 18.00 11.44 26.02
CA GLY A 83 17.75 12.32 24.88
C GLY A 83 18.73 12.10 23.73
N GLU A 84 20.02 11.94 24.03
CA GLU A 84 21.07 11.68 23.04
C GLU A 84 20.87 10.32 22.34
N ILE A 85 20.57 9.25 23.09
CA ILE A 85 20.28 7.92 22.53
C ILE A 85 19.08 7.97 21.58
N ARG A 86 17.97 8.57 22.04
CA ARG A 86 16.75 8.66 21.22
C ARG A 86 16.94 9.53 19.98
N LYS A 87 17.71 10.62 20.09
CA LYS A 87 18.04 11.48 18.95
C LYS A 87 18.88 10.73 17.91
N GLY A 88 19.90 9.98 18.32
CA GLY A 88 20.70 9.16 17.40
C GLY A 88 19.86 8.13 16.65
N ALA A 89 18.92 7.48 17.33
CA ALA A 89 17.97 6.56 16.69
C ALA A 89 17.00 7.27 15.74
N ALA A 90 16.51 8.46 16.10
CA ALA A 90 15.64 9.26 15.24
C ALA A 90 16.37 9.70 13.95
N ASP A 91 17.59 10.22 14.08
CA ASP A 91 18.40 10.69 12.95
C ASP A 91 18.71 9.54 11.97
N THR A 92 18.96 8.33 12.49
CA THR A 92 19.15 7.11 11.67
C THR A 92 17.84 6.64 11.02
N SER A 93 16.72 6.80 11.71
CA SER A 93 15.40 6.43 11.20
C SER A 93 14.91 7.36 10.07
N ASP A 94 15.42 8.59 9.99
CA ASP A 94 15.01 9.57 8.97
C ASP A 94 15.34 9.12 7.54
N SER A 95 16.46 8.43 7.34
CA SER A 95 16.76 7.86 6.01
C SER A 95 15.78 6.76 5.62
N ALA A 96 15.35 5.93 6.58
CA ALA A 96 14.36 4.89 6.33
C ALA A 96 12.98 5.52 6.04
N LEU A 97 12.57 6.55 6.79
CA LEU A 97 11.33 7.28 6.52
C LEU A 97 11.35 7.95 5.14
N LYS A 98 12.48 8.56 4.74
CA LYS A 98 12.61 9.16 3.41
C LYS A 98 12.46 8.13 2.30
N ALA A 99 13.07 6.96 2.45
CA ALA A 99 12.92 5.86 1.50
C ALA A 99 11.46 5.35 1.44
N MET A 100 10.82 5.15 2.58
CA MET A 100 9.41 4.74 2.64
C MET A 100 8.48 5.76 1.97
N ARG A 101 8.74 7.05 2.15
CA ARG A 101 7.95 8.11 1.52
C ARG A 101 8.06 8.06 0.00
N ALA A 102 9.27 7.88 -0.53
CA ALA A 102 9.48 7.73 -1.97
C ALA A 102 8.75 6.48 -2.51
N ASP A 103 8.92 5.33 -1.85
CA ASP A 103 8.24 4.09 -2.25
C ASP A 103 6.70 4.20 -2.17
N LEU A 104 6.18 4.99 -1.22
CA LEU A 104 4.75 5.28 -1.10
C LEU A 104 4.25 6.19 -2.22
N GLU A 105 5.02 7.21 -2.60
CA GLU A 105 4.72 8.08 -3.75
C GLU A 105 4.69 7.24 -5.04
N ASP A 106 5.69 6.39 -5.27
CA ASP A 106 5.73 5.46 -6.40
C ASP A 106 4.50 4.53 -6.43
N LEU A 107 4.08 4.01 -5.26
CA LEU A 107 2.91 3.14 -5.16
C LEU A 107 1.59 3.89 -5.47
N ARG A 108 1.48 5.16 -5.05
CA ARG A 108 0.33 6.02 -5.37
C ARG A 108 0.24 6.28 -6.88
N ASP A 109 1.37 6.62 -7.50
CA ASP A 109 1.44 6.87 -8.94
C ASP A 109 1.10 5.61 -9.73
N LEU A 110 1.66 4.46 -9.32
CA LEU A 110 1.39 3.17 -9.94
C LEU A 110 -0.10 2.81 -9.84
N LYS A 111 -0.73 3.02 -8.67
CA LYS A 111 -2.18 2.84 -8.52
C LYS A 111 -2.96 3.76 -9.46
N ALA A 112 -2.63 5.06 -9.49
CA ALA A 112 -3.32 6.05 -10.30
C ALA A 112 -3.25 5.72 -11.80
N ILE A 113 -2.08 5.31 -12.28
CA ILE A 113 -1.82 5.06 -13.70
C ILE A 113 -2.38 3.71 -14.16
N HIS A 114 -2.33 2.67 -13.32
CA HIS A 114 -2.58 1.29 -13.76
C HIS A 114 -3.79 0.62 -13.12
N TYR A 115 -4.17 1.03 -11.90
CA TYR A 115 -5.15 0.29 -11.09
C TYR A 115 -6.39 1.08 -10.71
N GLU A 116 -6.54 2.32 -11.17
CA GLU A 116 -7.81 3.01 -11.07
C GLU A 116 -8.92 2.19 -11.75
N PRO A 117 -10.11 2.04 -11.13
CA PRO A 117 -11.19 1.23 -11.68
C PRO A 117 -11.54 1.60 -13.12
N GLU A 118 -11.51 2.89 -13.47
CA GLU A 118 -11.76 3.37 -14.83
C GLU A 118 -10.67 2.99 -15.83
N VAL A 119 -9.40 2.96 -15.41
CA VAL A 119 -8.29 2.48 -16.25
C VAL A 119 -8.46 0.99 -16.53
N LEU A 120 -8.76 0.20 -15.51
CA LEU A 120 -8.97 -1.24 -15.66
C LEU A 120 -10.21 -1.56 -16.48
N ARG A 121 -11.28 -0.77 -16.35
CA ARG A 121 -12.45 -0.85 -17.23
C ARG A 121 -12.07 -0.62 -18.69
N ARG A 122 -11.36 0.46 -19.01
CA ARG A 122 -10.90 0.74 -20.39
C ARG A 122 -10.00 -0.37 -20.96
N ARG A 123 -9.25 -1.06 -20.10
CA ARG A 123 -8.36 -2.17 -20.48
C ARG A 123 -9.04 -3.53 -20.42
N ALA A 124 -10.33 -3.61 -20.06
CA ALA A 124 -11.02 -4.87 -19.97
C ALA A 124 -11.08 -5.57 -21.34
N ARG A 125 -10.82 -6.88 -21.31
CA ARG A 125 -10.77 -7.75 -22.49
C ARG A 125 -11.67 -8.95 -22.25
N PHE A 126 -12.28 -9.42 -23.34
CA PHE A 126 -12.99 -10.70 -23.38
C PHE A 126 -12.00 -11.87 -23.44
N HIS A 127 -10.83 -11.64 -24.04
CA HIS A 127 -9.83 -12.68 -24.24
C HIS A 127 -8.40 -12.17 -24.08
N THR A 128 -7.46 -13.07 -23.75
CA THR A 128 -6.03 -12.75 -23.59
C THR A 128 -5.34 -12.59 -24.94
N ASP A 129 -5.65 -13.47 -25.90
CA ASP A 129 -5.23 -13.37 -27.31
C ASP A 129 -5.89 -12.14 -27.99
N PRO A 130 -5.11 -11.23 -28.59
CA PRO A 130 -5.64 -10.00 -29.18
C PRO A 130 -6.59 -10.20 -30.37
N VAL A 131 -6.35 -11.24 -31.19
CA VAL A 131 -7.16 -11.49 -32.39
C VAL A 131 -8.52 -12.06 -31.98
N GLN A 132 -8.52 -12.99 -31.03
CA GLN A 132 -9.75 -13.53 -30.46
C GLN A 132 -10.53 -12.47 -29.69
N ASP A 133 -9.85 -11.62 -28.91
CA ASP A 133 -10.47 -10.50 -28.20
C ASP A 133 -11.18 -9.56 -29.18
N ALA A 134 -10.51 -9.12 -30.24
CA ALA A 134 -11.08 -8.25 -31.27
C ALA A 134 -12.30 -8.89 -31.95
N THR A 135 -12.24 -10.19 -32.24
CA THR A 135 -13.33 -10.94 -32.87
C THR A 135 -14.56 -10.99 -31.95
N VAL A 136 -14.38 -11.37 -30.68
CA VAL A 136 -15.45 -11.46 -29.69
C VAL A 136 -16.04 -10.07 -29.40
N ARG A 137 -15.17 -9.06 -29.26
CA ARG A 137 -15.58 -7.66 -29.07
C ARG A 137 -16.46 -7.16 -30.21
N THR A 138 -16.06 -7.43 -31.45
CA THR A 138 -16.82 -7.02 -32.64
C THR A 138 -18.18 -7.71 -32.72
N ALA A 139 -18.25 -9.00 -32.38
CA ALA A 139 -19.52 -9.72 -32.32
C ALA A 139 -20.47 -9.15 -31.25
N HIS A 140 -19.94 -8.83 -30.06
CA HIS A 140 -20.72 -8.19 -29.00
C HIS A 140 -21.19 -6.78 -29.41
N LEU A 141 -20.32 -5.97 -30.01
CA LEU A 141 -20.68 -4.64 -30.52
C LEU A 141 -21.82 -4.71 -31.54
N ALA A 142 -21.74 -5.60 -32.52
CA ALA A 142 -22.79 -5.77 -33.51
C ALA A 142 -24.13 -6.18 -32.87
N ARG A 143 -24.09 -7.08 -31.88
CA ARG A 143 -25.28 -7.51 -31.14
C ARG A 143 -25.88 -6.36 -30.32
N LEU A 144 -25.07 -5.59 -29.61
CA LEU A 144 -25.54 -4.47 -28.79
C LEU A 144 -26.07 -3.31 -29.65
N ALA A 145 -25.47 -3.05 -30.81
CA ALA A 145 -25.93 -2.02 -31.74
C ALA A 145 -27.34 -2.32 -32.32
N ALA A 146 -27.67 -3.60 -32.48
CA ALA A 146 -28.95 -4.03 -33.08
C ALA A 146 -30.15 -4.02 -32.11
N VAL A 147 -29.93 -3.91 -30.79
CA VAL A 147 -31.00 -3.97 -29.79
C VAL A 147 -31.51 -2.59 -29.40
N PRO A 148 -32.79 -2.44 -29.01
CA PRO A 148 -33.33 -1.18 -28.48
C PRO A 148 -32.73 -0.80 -27.13
N ASP A 149 -32.78 0.48 -26.76
CA ASP A 149 -32.11 1.05 -25.57
C ASP A 149 -32.50 0.30 -24.29
N ARG A 150 -33.79 0.00 -24.12
CA ARG A 150 -34.30 -0.73 -22.95
C ARG A 150 -33.69 -2.12 -22.80
N ALA A 151 -33.32 -2.78 -23.91
CA ALA A 151 -32.70 -4.10 -23.86
C ALA A 151 -31.25 -4.05 -23.37
N LEU A 152 -30.57 -2.89 -23.44
CA LEU A 152 -29.20 -2.72 -22.93
C LEU A 152 -29.13 -2.92 -21.41
N VAL A 153 -30.21 -2.67 -20.67
CA VAL A 153 -30.30 -2.97 -19.24
C VAL A 153 -30.09 -4.45 -18.97
N GLY A 154 -30.71 -5.34 -19.76
CA GLY A 154 -30.52 -6.78 -19.64
C GLY A 154 -29.06 -7.21 -19.87
N PHE A 155 -28.40 -6.63 -20.87
CA PHE A 155 -26.96 -6.89 -21.09
C PHE A 155 -26.08 -6.35 -19.96
N ALA A 156 -26.44 -5.24 -19.33
CA ALA A 156 -25.75 -4.73 -18.15
C ALA A 156 -25.94 -5.66 -16.93
N GLU A 157 -27.12 -6.25 -16.77
CA GLU A 157 -27.39 -7.25 -15.75
C GLU A 157 -26.60 -8.54 -15.99
N ASP A 158 -26.57 -9.03 -17.22
CA ASP A 158 -25.76 -10.19 -17.60
C ASP A 158 -24.28 -9.95 -17.31
N ALA A 159 -23.76 -8.76 -17.66
CA ALA A 159 -22.38 -8.36 -17.37
C ALA A 159 -22.10 -8.33 -15.86
N TYR A 160 -23.05 -7.84 -15.07
CA TYR A 160 -22.96 -7.82 -13.62
C TYR A 160 -22.92 -9.23 -13.02
N TRP A 161 -23.88 -10.09 -13.36
CA TRP A 161 -23.96 -11.44 -12.82
C TRP A 161 -22.79 -12.34 -13.26
N SER A 162 -22.31 -12.16 -14.48
CA SER A 162 -21.14 -12.88 -15.00
C SER A 162 -19.80 -12.25 -14.60
N ASN A 163 -19.82 -11.12 -13.90
CA ASN A 163 -18.64 -10.31 -13.59
C ASN A 163 -17.78 -9.98 -14.83
N ASN A 164 -18.43 -9.77 -15.97
CA ASN A 164 -17.78 -9.49 -17.25
C ASN A 164 -17.60 -7.98 -17.46
N LEU A 165 -16.45 -7.47 -17.01
CA LEU A 165 -16.12 -6.05 -17.09
C LEU A 165 -16.05 -5.55 -18.55
N ALA A 166 -15.57 -6.37 -19.48
CA ALA A 166 -15.45 -6.00 -20.89
C ALA A 166 -16.83 -5.81 -21.54
N LEU A 167 -17.78 -6.70 -21.24
CA LEU A 167 -19.17 -6.55 -21.68
C LEU A 167 -19.81 -5.29 -21.09
N GLY A 168 -19.65 -5.06 -19.79
CA GLY A 168 -20.21 -3.87 -19.13
C GLY A 168 -19.71 -2.56 -19.78
N VAL A 169 -18.43 -2.48 -20.12
CA VAL A 169 -17.84 -1.32 -20.80
C VAL A 169 -18.43 -1.12 -22.20
N LEU A 170 -18.59 -2.18 -22.99
CA LEU A 170 -19.25 -2.07 -24.30
C LEU A 170 -20.70 -1.60 -24.17
N VAL A 171 -21.43 -2.05 -23.14
CA VAL A 171 -22.81 -1.60 -22.91
C VAL A 171 -22.85 -0.10 -22.56
N LEU A 172 -21.89 0.40 -21.76
CA LEU A 172 -21.73 1.84 -21.51
C LEU A 172 -21.44 2.62 -22.79
N GLU A 173 -20.47 2.17 -23.59
CA GLU A 173 -20.14 2.82 -24.87
C GLU A 173 -21.37 2.90 -25.80
N GLN A 174 -22.19 1.84 -25.83
CA GLN A 174 -23.38 1.79 -26.67
C GLN A 174 -24.53 2.67 -26.17
N ILE A 175 -24.75 2.78 -24.86
CA ILE A 175 -25.76 3.73 -24.34
C ILE A 175 -25.27 5.18 -24.49
N ASP A 176 -23.97 5.43 -24.34
CA ASP A 176 -23.37 6.75 -24.51
C ASP A 176 -23.45 7.25 -25.96
N ALA A 177 -23.30 6.34 -26.93
CA ALA A 177 -23.47 6.65 -28.35
C ALA A 177 -24.93 6.96 -28.77
N ARG A 178 -25.92 6.76 -27.88
CA ARG A 178 -27.34 7.01 -28.15
C ARG A 178 -27.79 8.31 -27.47
N PRO A 179 -27.86 9.43 -28.21
CA PRO A 179 -28.15 10.74 -27.62
C PRO A 179 -29.58 10.88 -27.09
N ASN A 180 -30.52 10.09 -27.61
CA ASN A 180 -31.94 10.13 -27.25
C ASN A 180 -32.33 9.02 -26.26
N ALA A 181 -31.36 8.30 -25.69
CA ALA A 181 -31.65 7.25 -24.72
C ALA A 181 -32.29 7.84 -23.46
N ASP A 182 -33.32 7.16 -22.98
CA ASP A 182 -34.03 7.51 -21.74
C ASP A 182 -33.06 7.61 -20.55
N LEU A 183 -33.21 8.65 -19.74
CA LEU A 183 -32.36 8.91 -18.58
C LEU A 183 -32.45 7.78 -17.55
N GLU A 184 -33.63 7.19 -17.36
CA GLU A 184 -33.80 6.07 -16.43
C GLU A 184 -33.04 4.82 -16.91
N VAL A 185 -33.07 4.56 -18.22
CA VAL A 185 -32.33 3.46 -18.85
C VAL A 185 -30.82 3.68 -18.71
N ARG A 186 -30.36 4.91 -18.98
CA ARG A 186 -28.95 5.29 -18.83
C ARG A 186 -28.47 5.13 -17.39
N ALA A 187 -29.25 5.60 -16.42
CA ALA A 187 -28.94 5.46 -15.00
C ALA A 187 -28.90 3.99 -14.56
N ALA A 188 -29.86 3.17 -15.01
CA ALA A 188 -29.90 1.74 -14.70
C ALA A 188 -28.67 0.99 -15.25
N VAL A 189 -28.29 1.26 -16.50
CA VAL A 189 -27.07 0.69 -17.10
C VAL A 189 -25.83 1.10 -16.32
N GLN A 190 -25.67 2.41 -16.04
CA GLN A 190 -24.54 2.93 -15.28
C GLN A 190 -24.43 2.28 -13.90
N GLN A 191 -25.55 2.20 -13.17
CA GLN A 191 -25.58 1.59 -11.84
C GLN A 191 -25.09 0.14 -11.88
N LYS A 192 -25.57 -0.68 -12.82
CA LYS A 192 -25.18 -2.09 -12.93
C LYS A 192 -23.71 -2.25 -13.32
N VAL A 193 -23.24 -1.52 -14.33
CA VAL A 193 -21.87 -1.64 -14.82
C VAL A 193 -20.86 -1.12 -13.80
N HIS A 194 -21.16 -0.03 -13.09
CA HIS A 194 -20.29 0.47 -12.03
C HIS A 194 -20.25 -0.43 -10.78
N ALA A 195 -21.30 -1.23 -10.56
CA ALA A 195 -21.35 -2.24 -9.50
C ALA A 195 -20.52 -3.50 -9.82
N ILE A 196 -20.06 -3.70 -11.06
CA ILE A 196 -19.18 -4.82 -11.42
C ILE A 196 -17.88 -4.71 -10.63
N ALA A 197 -17.51 -5.79 -9.95
CA ALA A 197 -16.30 -5.83 -9.15
C ALA A 197 -15.07 -5.69 -10.05
N VAL A 198 -14.08 -4.91 -9.59
CA VAL A 198 -12.78 -4.78 -10.25
C VAL A 198 -11.69 -5.27 -9.30
N PRO A 199 -11.46 -6.60 -9.21
CA PRO A 199 -10.59 -7.18 -8.17
C PRO A 199 -9.17 -6.60 -8.16
N GLY A 200 -8.62 -6.26 -9.33
CA GLY A 200 -7.32 -5.60 -9.45
C GLY A 200 -7.27 -4.24 -8.74
N ALA A 201 -8.30 -3.40 -8.91
CA ALA A 201 -8.39 -2.11 -8.24
C ALA A 201 -8.55 -2.28 -6.72
N THR A 202 -9.40 -3.22 -6.29
CA THR A 202 -9.59 -3.52 -4.87
C THR A 202 -8.30 -3.99 -4.21
N LYS A 203 -7.56 -4.89 -4.87
CA LYS A 203 -6.27 -5.38 -4.38
C LYS A 203 -5.23 -4.26 -4.32
N ALA A 204 -5.10 -3.45 -5.36
CA ALA A 204 -4.15 -2.32 -5.39
C ALA A 204 -4.48 -1.28 -4.31
N ARG A 205 -5.76 -0.97 -4.10
CA ARG A 205 -6.21 -0.09 -3.01
C ARG A 205 -5.80 -0.64 -1.65
N ARG A 206 -6.03 -1.93 -1.39
CA ARG A 206 -5.63 -2.57 -0.14
C ARG A 206 -4.12 -2.51 0.08
N LEU A 207 -3.31 -2.77 -0.96
CA LEU A 207 -1.85 -2.67 -0.86
C LEU A 207 -1.40 -1.25 -0.49
N LEU A 208 -2.03 -0.23 -1.09
CA LEU A 208 -1.74 1.17 -0.76
C LEU A 208 -2.16 1.51 0.68
N GLU A 209 -3.35 1.09 1.12
CA GLU A 209 -3.82 1.29 2.50
C GLU A 209 -2.85 0.65 3.51
N GLU A 210 -2.40 -0.59 3.26
CA GLU A 210 -1.40 -1.28 4.10
C GLU A 210 -0.05 -0.54 4.12
N ALA A 211 0.38 0.02 2.97
CA ALA A 211 1.61 0.81 2.88
C ALA A 211 1.51 2.15 3.64
N GLU A 212 0.38 2.85 3.52
CA GLU A 212 0.13 4.11 4.22
C GLU A 212 0.11 3.90 5.73
N ASP A 213 -0.53 2.83 6.20
CA ASP A 213 -0.56 2.48 7.63
C ASP A 213 0.84 2.12 8.15
N ALA A 214 1.63 1.38 7.37
CA ALA A 214 3.02 1.09 7.72
C ALA A 214 3.87 2.37 7.82
N TYR A 215 3.69 3.31 6.90
CA TYR A 215 4.36 4.61 6.92
C TYR A 215 3.95 5.46 8.13
N ARG A 216 2.64 5.59 8.39
CA ARG A 216 2.13 6.33 9.56
C ARG A 216 2.64 5.74 10.88
N ASP A 217 2.66 4.41 11.00
CA ASP A 217 3.19 3.73 12.19
C ASP A 217 4.68 4.03 12.39
N ALA A 218 5.48 4.07 11.31
CA ALA A 218 6.91 4.42 11.38
C ALA A 218 7.12 5.91 11.71
N GLU A 219 6.35 6.80 11.09
CA GLU A 219 6.40 8.25 11.35
C GLU A 219 6.09 8.57 12.82
N ASP A 220 5.08 7.90 13.40
CA ASP A 220 4.73 8.07 14.81
C ASP A 220 5.87 7.62 15.74
N ARG A 221 6.58 6.52 15.40
CA ARG A 221 7.73 6.04 16.17
C ARG A 221 8.87 7.06 16.17
N VAL A 222 9.24 7.57 15.00
CA VAL A 222 10.31 8.58 14.90
C VAL A 222 9.91 9.87 15.62
N ARG A 223 8.64 10.29 15.52
CA ARG A 223 8.12 11.42 16.29
C ARG A 223 8.29 11.24 17.79
N ILE A 224 8.07 10.02 18.31
CA ILE A 224 8.23 9.69 19.72
C ILE A 224 9.70 9.66 20.14
N LEU A 225 10.59 9.15 19.30
CA LEU A 225 12.04 9.22 19.53
C LEU A 225 12.51 10.68 19.63
N ARG A 226 11.91 11.60 18.88
CA ARG A 226 12.16 13.05 18.98
C ARG A 226 11.55 13.73 20.22
N GLY A 227 10.98 12.96 21.15
CA GLY A 227 10.35 13.48 22.37
C GLY A 227 8.86 13.81 22.22
N GLY A 228 8.24 13.46 21.09
CA GLY A 228 6.80 13.55 20.91
C GLY A 228 6.05 12.61 21.85
N ARG A 229 4.89 13.06 22.37
CA ARG A 229 4.02 12.18 23.17
C ARG A 229 3.43 11.07 22.31
N PRO A 230 3.34 9.82 22.79
CA PRO A 230 2.69 8.73 22.07
C PRO A 230 1.28 9.10 21.62
N SER A 231 0.91 8.74 20.41
CA SER A 231 -0.47 8.87 19.96
C SER A 231 -1.38 7.95 20.80
N GLY A 232 -2.64 8.35 21.02
CA GLY A 232 -3.62 7.51 21.72
C GLY A 232 -3.80 6.14 21.03
N MET A 233 -3.69 6.13 19.70
CA MET A 233 -3.74 4.91 18.88
C MET A 233 -2.59 3.94 19.20
N ARG A 234 -1.37 4.43 19.43
CA ARG A 234 -0.22 3.60 19.80
C ARG A 234 -0.38 3.01 21.21
N GLN A 235 -0.92 3.77 22.15
CA GLN A 235 -1.23 3.26 23.50
C GLN A 235 -2.28 2.13 23.44
N ILE A 236 -3.31 2.30 22.61
CA ILE A 236 -4.33 1.27 22.37
C ILE A 236 -3.71 0.02 21.72
N LYS A 237 -2.90 0.16 20.67
CA LYS A 237 -2.22 -0.98 20.02
C LYS A 237 -1.27 -1.71 20.98
N ALA A 238 -0.51 -0.97 21.80
CA ALA A 238 0.36 -1.56 22.81
C ALA A 238 -0.43 -2.34 23.88
N GLY A 239 -1.53 -1.75 24.38
CA GLY A 239 -2.43 -2.42 25.31
C GLY A 239 -3.08 -3.67 24.73
N LEU A 240 -3.53 -3.63 23.46
CA LEU A 240 -4.09 -4.78 22.77
C LEU A 240 -3.07 -5.92 22.57
N ASN A 241 -1.84 -5.58 22.17
CA ASN A 241 -0.77 -6.56 22.00
C ASN A 241 -0.34 -7.18 23.34
N GLN A 242 -0.35 -6.40 24.42
CA GLN A 242 -0.07 -6.91 25.76
C GLN A 242 -1.17 -7.88 26.21
N LEU A 243 -2.44 -7.51 26.05
CA LEU A 243 -3.59 -8.38 26.33
C LEU A 243 -3.58 -9.67 25.50
N GLN A 244 -3.11 -9.61 24.24
CA GLN A 244 -2.95 -10.80 23.42
C GLN A 244 -1.86 -11.72 23.96
N ARG A 245 -0.69 -11.19 24.36
CA ARG A 245 0.40 -11.99 24.96
C ARG A 245 0.00 -12.61 26.29
N GLU A 246 -0.76 -11.89 27.11
CA GLU A 246 -1.28 -12.39 28.39
C GLU A 246 -2.35 -13.46 28.23
N ARG A 247 -3.04 -13.52 27.07
CA ARG A 247 -4.01 -14.58 26.74
C ARG A 247 -3.39 -15.81 26.08
N SER A 248 -2.19 -15.68 25.50
CA SER A 248 -1.48 -16.77 24.84
C SER A 248 -0.30 -17.34 25.65
N ALA A 249 -0.06 -16.81 26.85
CA ALA A 249 0.79 -17.38 27.89
C ALA A 249 -0.04 -18.20 28.88
#